data_AF-A0A329K7E6-F1
#
_entry.id   AF-A0A329K7E6-F1
#
_cell.length_a   1.000
_cell.length_b   1.000
_cell.length_c   1.000
_cell.angle_alpha   90.00
_cell.angle_beta   90.00
_cell.angle_gamma   90.00
#
_symmetry.space_group_name_H-M   'P 1'
#
loop_
_entity.id
_entity.type
_entity.pdbx_description
1 polymer ?
#
loop_
_entity_poly.entity_id
_entity_poly.type
_entity_poly.pdbx_seq_one_letter_code
_entity_poly.pdbx_strand_id
1 'polypeptide(L)'
;MRTGKKLDLKKKILVLASIMVLLSSVSLVIHSYAGLNDADIVAHIDGEPVTVREYAQALLRKRAEVYAYFKQAHGVDDHPEFWTGDYGGEVPLHKIKAEALEDIVHVKVQQILAKEKGLVQDISYESFLKELTAENARRHDALKKNQVIYGPKQYDETGYFDIVFDNMRAELKRQLQDEMVFTETAFESFYRENINQFKQGDSVKIQKISVKYPDQAEAKDKAELVIKAIQTRINNGEAFESQNLLPEIKLEEQSFEPQTAKADAMMWRDLLDAAQRLEAGQISEIIDYNGAFYLIKCMERTQGATIPLDEAKDFIKLELSEKEYKNSLAKRIADAQVVINDKVYQKMDERYVR
;
A
#
# COMPACT_ATOMS: atom_id res chain seq x y z
N MET A 1 60.36 66.03 16.08
CA MET A 1 59.01 65.70 16.59
C MET A 1 58.46 64.52 15.79
N ARG A 2 58.65 63.28 16.27
CA ARG A 2 58.00 62.04 15.77
C ARG A 2 58.31 60.92 16.76
N THR A 3 57.46 60.77 17.77
CA THR A 3 57.52 59.70 18.76
C THR A 3 56.85 58.45 18.21
N GLY A 4 57.65 57.58 17.58
CA GLY A 4 57.21 56.23 17.21
C GLY A 4 57.11 55.35 18.46
N LYS A 5 55.88 55.03 18.90
CA LYS A 5 55.63 54.06 19.98
C LYS A 5 56.17 52.69 19.55
N LYS A 6 57.30 52.26 20.13
CA LYS A 6 57.73 50.85 20.12
C LYS A 6 56.66 50.03 20.86
N LEU A 7 55.82 49.33 20.10
CA LEU A 7 54.87 48.38 20.65
C LEU A 7 55.66 47.21 21.27
N ASP A 8 55.51 47.03 22.58
CA ASP A 8 56.15 46.02 23.43
C ASP A 8 56.09 44.62 22.79
N LEU A 9 57.23 43.92 22.70
CA LEU A 9 57.35 42.60 22.09
C LEU A 9 56.39 41.57 22.71
N LYS A 10 56.09 41.72 24.02
CA LYS A 10 55.09 40.91 24.71
C LYS A 10 53.66 41.13 24.17
N LYS A 11 53.32 42.37 23.79
CA LYS A 11 52.03 42.69 23.16
C LYS A 11 51.92 42.14 21.74
N LYS A 12 53.02 42.08 20.97
CA LYS A 12 53.03 41.47 19.63
C LYS A 12 52.82 39.95 19.67
N ILE A 13 53.45 39.26 20.63
CA ILE A 13 53.26 37.81 20.83
C ILE A 13 51.83 37.52 21.30
N LEU A 14 51.28 38.34 22.20
CA LEU A 14 49.89 38.19 22.67
C LEU A 14 48.86 38.38 21.54
N VAL A 15 49.09 39.35 20.64
CA VAL A 15 48.23 39.62 19.48
C VAL A 15 48.33 38.49 18.43
N LEU A 16 49.53 37.96 18.17
CA LEU A 16 49.70 36.83 17.25
C LEU A 16 49.07 35.52 17.78
N ALA A 17 49.20 35.25 19.09
CA ALA A 17 48.56 34.10 19.73
C ALA A 17 47.03 34.21 19.71
N SER A 18 46.47 35.41 19.91
CA SER A 18 45.02 35.62 19.84
C SER A 18 44.47 35.57 18.40
N ILE A 19 45.23 36.01 17.40
CA ILE A 19 44.88 35.81 15.98
C ILE A 19 44.92 34.32 15.60
N MET A 20 45.88 33.55 16.12
CA MET A 20 45.98 32.10 15.86
C MET A 20 44.83 31.32 16.54
N VAL A 21 44.44 31.71 17.76
CA VAL A 21 43.26 31.16 18.45
C VAL A 21 41.96 31.53 17.70
N LEU A 22 41.85 32.76 17.18
CA LEU A 22 40.75 33.20 16.32
C LEU A 22 40.72 32.47 14.97
N LEU A 23 41.86 32.17 14.35
CA LEU A 23 41.92 31.39 13.11
C LEU A 23 41.60 29.91 13.32
N SER A 24 42.00 29.34 14.46
CA SER A 24 41.60 27.97 14.83
C SER A 24 40.12 27.87 15.19
N SER A 25 39.53 28.87 15.86
CA SER A 25 38.10 28.89 16.16
C SER A 25 37.26 29.19 14.91
N VAL A 26 37.73 30.05 14.00
CA VAL A 26 37.10 30.25 12.69
C VAL A 26 37.21 29.00 11.81
N SER A 27 38.33 28.27 11.83
CA SER A 27 38.45 26.98 11.11
C SER A 27 37.55 25.88 11.70
N LEU A 28 37.37 25.85 13.03
CA LEU A 28 36.44 24.96 13.73
C LEU A 28 34.98 25.31 13.40
N VAL A 29 34.67 26.61 13.31
CA VAL A 29 33.33 27.12 12.92
C VAL A 29 33.06 26.88 11.43
N ILE A 30 34.04 27.04 10.54
CA ILE A 30 33.89 26.74 9.11
C ILE A 30 33.67 25.23 8.86
N HIS A 31 34.33 24.35 9.62
CA HIS A 31 34.04 22.90 9.56
C HIS A 31 32.65 22.53 10.14
N SER A 32 32.09 23.35 11.04
CA SER A 32 30.69 23.19 11.47
C SER A 32 29.66 23.78 10.49
N TYR A 33 30.09 24.61 9.53
CA TYR A 33 29.22 25.27 8.53
C TYR A 33 29.29 24.67 7.12
N ALA A 34 30.21 23.76 6.82
CA ALA A 34 30.16 23.01 5.57
C ALA A 34 28.90 22.13 5.55
N GLY A 35 27.99 22.40 4.61
CA GLY A 35 26.81 21.58 4.36
C GLY A 35 27.21 20.14 3.99
N LEU A 36 26.31 19.19 4.22
CA LEU A 36 26.53 17.81 3.79
C LEU A 36 26.55 17.73 2.26
N ASN A 37 27.43 16.91 1.71
CA ASN A 37 27.39 16.55 0.30
C ASN A 37 26.42 15.39 0.08
N ASP A 38 25.77 15.35 -1.09
CA ASP A 38 24.88 14.25 -1.48
C ASP A 38 25.51 12.86 -1.35
N ALA A 39 26.83 12.76 -1.55
CA ALA A 39 27.60 11.52 -1.50
C ALA A 39 28.14 11.18 -0.10
N ASP A 40 27.99 12.06 0.90
CA ASP A 40 28.37 11.74 2.28
C ASP A 40 27.55 10.55 2.78
N ILE A 41 28.15 9.69 3.60
CA ILE A 41 27.51 8.44 4.05
C ILE A 41 26.80 8.67 5.37
N VAL A 42 25.48 8.41 5.39
CA VAL A 42 24.61 8.47 6.55
C VAL A 42 24.70 7.20 7.39
N ALA A 43 24.73 6.04 6.73
CA ALA A 43 24.83 4.74 7.39
C ALA A 43 25.42 3.69 6.43
N HIS A 44 25.82 2.54 6.97
CA HIS A 44 26.04 1.31 6.21
C HIS A 44 25.03 0.25 6.67
N ILE A 45 24.52 -0.53 5.73
CA ILE A 45 23.60 -1.65 5.99
C ILE A 45 24.21 -2.90 5.35
N ASP A 46 24.60 -3.88 6.17
CA ASP A 46 25.39 -5.04 5.74
C ASP A 46 26.65 -4.65 4.92
N GLY A 47 27.25 -3.49 5.26
CA GLY A 47 28.42 -2.95 4.58
C GLY A 47 28.15 -2.13 3.32
N GLU A 48 26.92 -2.10 2.80
CA GLU A 48 26.54 -1.24 1.68
C GLU A 48 26.20 0.18 2.16
N PRO A 49 26.72 1.24 1.51
CA PRO A 49 26.55 2.61 1.97
C PRO A 49 25.13 3.13 1.66
N VAL A 50 24.63 3.97 2.56
CA VAL A 50 23.48 4.85 2.35
C VAL A 50 23.98 6.28 2.32
N THR A 51 23.79 6.95 1.19
CA THR A 51 24.25 8.34 1.02
C THR A 51 23.23 9.35 1.57
N VAL A 52 23.66 10.60 1.77
CA VAL A 52 22.77 11.70 2.18
C VAL A 52 21.61 11.88 1.22
N ARG A 53 21.84 11.81 -0.10
CA ARG A 53 20.76 11.95 -1.09
C ARG A 53 19.78 10.78 -1.05
N GLU A 54 20.28 9.57 -0.91
CA GLU A 54 19.45 8.37 -0.77
C GLU A 54 18.56 8.46 0.49
N TYR A 55 19.14 8.85 1.61
CA TYR A 55 18.41 9.02 2.86
C TYR A 55 17.43 10.20 2.82
N ALA A 56 17.77 11.28 2.12
CA ALA A 56 16.86 12.40 1.86
C ALA A 56 15.64 11.96 1.05
N GLN A 57 15.81 11.08 0.07
CA GLN A 57 14.69 10.49 -0.66
C GLN A 57 13.79 9.66 0.27
N ALA A 58 14.36 8.86 1.17
CA ALA A 58 13.60 8.10 2.17
C ALA A 58 12.81 9.01 3.13
N LEU A 59 13.40 10.13 3.56
CA LEU A 59 12.70 11.16 4.33
C LEU A 59 11.47 11.69 3.58
N LEU A 60 11.61 12.03 2.29
CA LEU A 60 10.49 12.52 1.49
C LEU A 60 9.36 11.49 1.33
N ARG A 61 9.68 10.19 1.23
CA ARG A 61 8.67 9.11 1.17
C ARG A 61 7.88 8.98 2.48
N LYS A 62 8.50 9.24 3.62
CA LYS A 62 7.84 9.20 4.95
C LYS A 62 7.12 10.47 5.35
N ARG A 63 7.31 11.55 4.60
CA ARG A 63 6.76 12.87 4.93
C ARG A 63 5.24 12.89 5.12
N ALA A 64 4.49 12.33 4.18
CA ALA A 64 3.04 12.33 4.24
C ALA A 64 2.49 11.49 5.42
N GLU A 65 3.14 10.36 5.71
CA GLU A 65 2.81 9.48 6.83
C GLU A 65 3.00 10.20 8.17
N VAL A 66 4.13 10.91 8.34
CA VAL A 66 4.41 11.68 9.56
C VAL A 66 3.44 12.84 9.73
N TYR A 67 3.11 13.58 8.68
CA TYR A 67 2.06 14.61 8.75
C TYR A 67 0.72 14.02 9.20
N ALA A 68 0.29 12.90 8.60
CA ALA A 68 -0.95 12.24 8.96
C ALA A 68 -0.96 11.78 10.43
N TYR A 69 0.16 11.22 10.91
CA TYR A 69 0.33 10.83 12.31
C TYR A 69 0.14 12.02 13.25
N PHE A 70 0.86 13.14 13.04
CA PHE A 70 0.77 14.29 13.94
C PHE A 70 -0.58 14.99 13.87
N LYS A 71 -1.25 14.98 12.72
CA LYS A 71 -2.63 15.45 12.61
C LYS A 71 -3.59 14.59 13.43
N GLN A 72 -3.46 13.27 13.37
CA GLN A 72 -4.34 12.34 14.07
C GLN A 72 -4.07 12.27 15.58
N ALA A 73 -2.80 12.20 15.98
CA ALA A 73 -2.39 12.01 17.37
C ALA A 73 -2.35 13.33 18.17
N HIS A 74 -1.98 14.44 17.53
CA HIS A 74 -1.77 15.72 18.21
C HIS A 74 -2.66 16.86 17.69
N GLY A 75 -3.45 16.65 16.63
CA GLY A 75 -4.32 17.68 16.06
C GLY A 75 -3.57 18.76 15.28
N VAL A 76 -2.29 18.56 14.98
CA VAL A 76 -1.39 19.57 14.40
C VAL A 76 -1.48 19.57 12.88
N ASP A 77 -1.69 20.75 12.30
CA ASP A 77 -1.60 20.98 10.84
C ASP A 77 -0.18 21.41 10.44
N ASP A 78 0.11 21.37 9.14
CA ASP A 78 1.38 21.88 8.61
C ASP A 78 1.54 23.39 8.87
N HIS A 79 2.69 23.78 9.42
CA HIS A 79 3.06 25.16 9.72
C HIS A 79 4.59 25.30 9.76
N PRO A 80 5.14 26.52 9.75
CA PRO A 80 6.58 26.72 9.62
C PRO A 80 7.41 25.96 10.64
N GLU A 81 7.03 25.91 11.91
CA GLU A 81 7.76 25.23 12.99
C GLU A 81 7.43 23.74 13.14
N PHE A 82 6.61 23.14 12.25
CA PHE A 82 6.11 21.76 12.37
C PHE A 82 7.23 20.77 12.69
N TRP A 83 8.28 20.73 11.89
CA TRP A 83 9.34 19.72 12.00
C TRP A 83 10.13 19.78 13.31
N THR A 84 10.26 20.97 13.90
CA THR A 84 11.07 21.21 15.10
C THR A 84 10.25 21.37 16.38
N GLY A 85 8.92 21.46 16.26
CA GLY A 85 8.02 21.60 17.39
C GLY A 85 7.99 20.36 18.28
N ASP A 86 7.74 20.57 19.57
CA ASP A 86 7.44 19.52 20.53
C ASP A 86 5.92 19.41 20.67
N TYR A 87 5.38 18.23 20.37
CA TYR A 87 3.97 17.91 20.52
C TYR A 87 3.83 16.73 21.47
N GLY A 88 3.69 17.04 22.76
CA GLY A 88 3.52 16.01 23.79
C GLY A 88 4.76 15.12 23.99
N GLY A 89 5.95 15.67 23.80
CA GLY A 89 7.23 14.98 23.91
C GLY A 89 7.73 14.35 22.60
N GLU A 90 6.96 14.46 21.52
CA GLU A 90 7.36 13.99 20.19
C GLU A 90 7.74 15.16 19.28
N VAL A 91 8.86 15.02 18.57
CA VAL A 91 9.34 15.98 17.59
C VAL A 91 9.27 15.36 16.19
N PRO A 92 8.53 15.93 15.22
CA PRO A 92 8.34 15.28 13.92
C PRO A 92 9.65 14.99 13.18
N LEU A 93 10.67 15.85 13.30
CA LEU A 93 11.99 15.60 12.74
C LEU A 93 12.67 14.36 13.34
N HIS A 94 12.50 14.08 14.63
CA HIS A 94 13.05 12.87 15.23
C HIS A 94 12.29 11.62 14.73
N LYS A 95 10.96 11.71 14.65
CA LYS A 95 10.11 10.62 14.16
C LYS A 95 10.42 10.26 12.71
N ILE A 96 10.43 11.24 11.80
CA ILE A 96 10.69 11.00 10.38
C ILE A 96 12.09 10.46 10.14
N LYS A 97 13.09 10.88 10.93
CA LYS A 97 14.44 10.35 10.84
C LYS A 97 14.55 8.90 11.31
N ALA A 98 13.78 8.51 12.33
CA ALA A 98 13.71 7.12 12.75
C ALA A 98 13.00 6.25 11.69
N GLU A 99 11.84 6.71 11.20
CA GLU A 99 11.04 5.97 10.22
C GLU A 99 11.72 5.88 8.84
N ALA A 100 12.42 6.93 8.40
CA ALA A 100 13.20 6.88 7.17
C ALA A 100 14.42 5.96 7.30
N LEU A 101 15.00 5.84 8.51
CA LEU A 101 16.09 4.91 8.74
C LEU A 101 15.59 3.46 8.69
N GLU A 102 14.45 3.17 9.32
CA GLU A 102 13.79 1.85 9.22
C GLU A 102 13.45 1.53 7.76
N ASP A 103 12.83 2.47 7.05
CA ASP A 103 12.46 2.30 5.65
C ASP A 103 13.68 2.06 4.74
N ILE A 104 14.77 2.82 4.91
CA ILE A 104 15.96 2.61 4.07
C ILE A 104 16.68 1.30 4.41
N VAL A 105 16.58 0.81 5.65
CA VAL A 105 17.03 -0.55 6.00
C VAL A 105 16.24 -1.60 5.21
N HIS A 106 14.91 -1.50 5.19
CA HIS A 106 14.06 -2.41 4.42
C HIS A 106 14.38 -2.37 2.92
N VAL A 107 14.60 -1.17 2.37
CA VAL A 107 14.97 -0.98 0.96
C VAL A 107 16.33 -1.60 0.66
N LYS A 108 17.36 -1.25 1.44
CA LYS A 108 18.73 -1.67 1.16
C LYS A 108 18.90 -3.18 1.32
N VAL A 109 18.25 -3.79 2.31
CA VAL A 109 18.24 -5.25 2.47
C VAL A 109 17.66 -5.95 1.23
N GLN A 110 16.56 -5.45 0.67
CA GLN A 110 15.98 -6.02 -0.55
C GLN A 110 16.88 -5.81 -1.78
N GLN A 111 17.55 -4.66 -1.88
CA GLN A 111 18.54 -4.41 -2.94
C GLN A 111 19.75 -5.36 -2.80
N ILE A 112 20.26 -5.57 -1.59
CA ILE A 112 21.33 -6.52 -1.31
C ILE A 112 20.92 -7.93 -1.71
N LEU A 113 19.72 -8.38 -1.32
CA LEU A 113 19.20 -9.68 -1.73
C LEU A 113 19.07 -9.80 -3.26
N ALA A 114 18.58 -8.76 -3.93
CA ALA A 114 18.51 -8.73 -5.39
C ALA A 114 19.90 -8.82 -6.04
N LYS A 115 20.93 -8.19 -5.45
CA LYS A 115 22.33 -8.29 -5.87
C LYS A 115 22.91 -9.69 -5.63
N GLU A 116 22.67 -10.28 -4.46
CA GLU A 116 23.07 -11.65 -4.12
C GLU A 116 22.44 -12.68 -5.10
N LYS A 117 21.22 -12.41 -5.56
CA LYS A 117 20.50 -13.22 -6.57
C LYS A 117 20.88 -12.92 -8.02
N GLY A 118 21.73 -11.92 -8.26
CA GLY A 118 22.18 -11.52 -9.59
C GLY A 118 21.14 -10.73 -10.41
N LEU A 119 20.04 -10.29 -9.81
CA LEU A 119 19.00 -9.48 -10.46
C LEU A 119 19.47 -8.05 -10.75
N VAL A 120 20.33 -7.52 -9.89
CA VAL A 120 20.89 -6.16 -10.01
C VAL A 120 22.39 -6.24 -9.77
N GLN A 121 23.19 -5.60 -10.63
CA GLN A 121 24.65 -5.63 -10.52
C GLN A 121 25.16 -4.50 -9.61
N ASP A 122 24.61 -3.30 -9.76
CA ASP A 122 24.98 -2.11 -9.00
C ASP A 122 23.74 -1.54 -8.29
N ILE A 123 23.77 -1.59 -6.95
CA ILE A 123 22.69 -1.11 -6.09
C ILE A 123 22.99 0.26 -5.47
N SER A 124 24.05 0.92 -5.94
CA SER A 124 24.42 2.25 -5.46
C SER A 124 23.39 3.28 -5.92
N TYR A 125 23.18 4.29 -5.07
CA TYR A 125 22.30 5.39 -5.42
C TYR A 125 22.82 6.19 -6.64
N GLU A 126 24.13 6.21 -6.85
CA GLU A 126 24.74 6.83 -8.04
C GLU A 126 24.32 6.11 -9.33
N SER A 127 24.30 4.77 -9.34
CA SER A 127 23.83 4.00 -10.50
C SER A 127 22.36 4.31 -10.80
N PHE A 128 21.51 4.31 -9.76
CA PHE A 128 20.11 4.69 -9.89
C PHE A 128 19.93 6.09 -10.53
N LEU A 129 20.70 7.09 -10.10
CA LEU A 129 20.62 8.45 -10.68
C LEU A 129 21.10 8.52 -12.14
N LYS A 130 22.08 7.69 -12.52
CA LYS A 130 22.52 7.56 -13.92
C LYS A 130 21.41 6.94 -14.76
N GLU A 131 20.76 5.90 -14.26
CA GLU A 131 19.62 5.26 -14.93
C GLU A 131 18.44 6.22 -15.11
N LEU A 132 18.09 6.98 -14.06
CA LEU A 132 17.08 8.04 -14.13
C LEU A 132 17.38 9.07 -15.22
N THR A 133 18.64 9.52 -15.27
CA THR A 133 19.08 10.51 -16.26
C THR A 133 18.98 9.94 -17.67
N ALA A 134 19.43 8.70 -17.88
CA ALA A 134 19.35 8.02 -19.18
C ALA A 134 17.90 7.78 -19.61
N GLU A 135 17.03 7.41 -18.69
CA GLU A 135 15.63 7.11 -18.96
C GLU A 135 14.82 8.37 -19.30
N ASN A 136 15.15 9.50 -18.66
CA ASN A 136 14.60 10.80 -19.01
C ASN A 136 15.11 11.31 -20.36
N ALA A 137 16.40 11.09 -20.67
CA ALA A 137 16.95 11.40 -21.99
C ALA A 137 16.28 10.58 -23.10
N ARG A 138 16.08 9.27 -22.88
CA ARG A 138 15.34 8.39 -23.81
C ARG A 138 13.92 8.89 -24.05
N ARG A 139 13.18 9.26 -23.00
CA ARG A 139 11.83 9.84 -23.10
C ARG A 139 11.80 11.10 -23.94
N HIS A 140 12.74 12.01 -23.68
CA HIS A 140 12.84 13.25 -24.42
C HIS A 140 13.12 13.00 -25.93
N ASP A 141 13.99 12.06 -26.26
CA ASP A 141 14.25 11.68 -27.65
C ASP A 141 13.06 10.98 -28.33
N ALA A 142 12.32 10.14 -27.58
CA ALA A 142 11.08 9.52 -28.06
C ALA A 142 10.00 10.57 -28.40
N LEU A 143 9.84 11.59 -27.54
CA LEU A 143 8.93 12.71 -27.76
C LEU A 143 9.31 13.53 -29.00
N LYS A 144 10.61 13.82 -29.19
CA LYS A 144 11.10 14.49 -30.41
C LYS A 144 10.79 13.70 -31.68
N LYS A 145 10.72 12.38 -31.59
CA LYS A 145 10.39 11.46 -32.69
C LYS A 145 8.88 11.17 -32.81
N ASN A 146 8.02 11.88 -32.07
CA ASN A 146 6.57 11.65 -32.00
C ASN A 146 6.19 10.19 -31.65
N GLN A 147 7.01 9.50 -30.86
CA GLN A 147 6.70 8.16 -30.38
C GLN A 147 5.75 8.22 -29.18
N VAL A 148 4.86 7.24 -29.07
CA VAL A 148 3.97 7.09 -27.90
C VAL A 148 4.82 6.70 -26.69
N ILE A 149 4.74 7.52 -25.64
CA ILE A 149 5.30 7.20 -24.32
C ILE A 149 4.15 7.05 -23.32
N TYR A 150 4.24 6.05 -22.46
CA TYR A 150 3.30 5.84 -21.37
C TYR A 150 3.84 6.52 -20.10
N GLY A 151 2.96 7.17 -19.34
CA GLY A 151 3.33 7.89 -18.13
C GLY A 151 3.82 9.33 -18.38
N PRO A 152 4.50 9.95 -17.40
CA PRO A 152 4.93 11.33 -17.50
C PRO A 152 6.05 11.50 -18.54
N LYS A 153 6.16 12.74 -19.07
CA LYS A 153 7.22 13.11 -20.03
C LYS A 153 8.62 12.95 -19.46
N GLN A 154 8.74 13.16 -18.15
CA GLN A 154 9.96 13.02 -17.37
C GLN A 154 9.56 12.49 -16.00
N TYR A 155 10.35 11.57 -15.45
CA TYR A 155 10.22 11.18 -14.06
C TYR A 155 11.04 12.08 -13.16
N ASP A 156 10.51 12.34 -11.97
CA ASP A 156 11.29 12.79 -10.83
C ASP A 156 11.99 11.60 -10.15
N GLU A 157 12.80 11.91 -9.15
CA GLU A 157 13.59 10.92 -8.42
C GLU A 157 12.69 9.90 -7.68
N THR A 158 11.66 10.38 -6.98
CA THR A 158 10.74 9.53 -6.22
C THR A 158 9.94 8.60 -7.13
N GLY A 159 9.29 9.15 -8.15
CA GLY A 159 8.44 8.36 -9.04
C GLY A 159 9.22 7.32 -9.85
N TYR A 160 10.46 7.62 -10.23
CA TYR A 160 11.31 6.63 -10.88
C TYR A 160 11.84 5.58 -9.91
N PHE A 161 12.24 5.99 -8.69
CA PHE A 161 12.68 5.07 -7.64
C PHE A 161 11.59 4.03 -7.36
N ASP A 162 10.34 4.47 -7.16
CA ASP A 162 9.22 3.57 -6.86
C ASP A 162 9.03 2.52 -7.98
N ILE A 163 9.10 2.93 -9.25
CA ILE A 163 8.99 2.02 -10.39
C ILE A 163 10.13 0.99 -10.39
N VAL A 164 11.39 1.44 -10.28
CA VAL A 164 12.55 0.55 -10.34
C VAL A 164 12.57 -0.40 -9.15
N PHE A 165 12.29 0.12 -7.95
CA PHE A 165 12.28 -0.66 -6.72
C PHE A 165 11.12 -1.66 -6.68
N ASP A 166 9.92 -1.28 -7.10
CA ASP A 166 8.77 -2.20 -7.15
C ASP A 166 8.98 -3.32 -8.16
N ASN A 167 9.55 -3.03 -9.34
CA ASN A 167 9.89 -4.04 -10.33
C ASN A 167 10.96 -5.00 -9.81
N MET A 168 12.03 -4.46 -9.19
CA MET A 168 13.07 -5.28 -8.57
C MET A 168 12.49 -6.18 -7.47
N ARG A 169 11.61 -5.66 -6.61
CA ARG A 169 10.96 -6.43 -5.55
C ARG A 169 10.04 -7.52 -6.10
N ALA A 170 9.27 -7.22 -7.15
CA ALA A 170 8.40 -8.19 -7.80
C ALA A 170 9.21 -9.35 -8.39
N GLU A 171 10.33 -9.04 -9.05
CA GLU A 171 11.22 -10.05 -9.64
C GLU A 171 11.97 -10.86 -8.57
N LEU A 172 12.48 -10.20 -7.53
CA LEU A 172 13.09 -10.86 -6.37
C LEU A 172 12.12 -11.85 -5.73
N LYS A 173 10.89 -11.40 -5.49
CA LYS A 173 9.83 -12.25 -4.95
C LYS A 173 9.56 -13.43 -5.87
N ARG A 174 9.36 -13.21 -7.17
CA ARG A 174 9.12 -14.28 -8.16
C ARG A 174 10.24 -15.33 -8.14
N GLN A 175 11.50 -14.91 -8.19
CA GLN A 175 12.64 -15.82 -8.17
C GLN A 175 12.71 -16.62 -6.86
N LEU A 176 12.49 -15.98 -5.71
CA LEU A 176 12.47 -16.67 -4.42
C LEU A 176 11.31 -17.67 -4.32
N GLN A 177 10.13 -17.34 -4.86
CA GLN A 177 8.98 -18.25 -4.91
C GLN A 177 9.27 -19.48 -5.80
N ASP A 178 9.97 -19.29 -6.94
CA ASP A 178 10.35 -20.38 -7.84
C ASP A 178 11.34 -21.37 -7.19
N GLU A 179 12.18 -20.89 -6.26
CA GLU A 179 13.14 -21.71 -5.51
C GLU A 179 12.49 -22.48 -4.33
N MET A 180 11.30 -22.09 -3.89
CA MET A 180 10.63 -22.70 -2.74
C MET A 180 10.01 -24.06 -3.09
N VAL A 181 10.31 -25.05 -2.25
CA VAL A 181 9.75 -26.39 -2.33
C VAL A 181 8.98 -26.69 -1.05
N PHE A 182 7.70 -27.01 -1.19
CA PHE A 182 6.82 -27.36 -0.07
C PHE A 182 6.54 -28.86 -0.06
N THR A 183 6.42 -29.43 1.13
CA THR A 183 6.09 -30.84 1.33
C THR A 183 4.59 -31.05 1.24
N GLU A 184 4.16 -32.29 0.94
CA GLU A 184 2.73 -32.65 0.96
C GLU A 184 2.09 -32.33 2.33
N THR A 185 2.81 -32.58 3.42
CA THR A 185 2.37 -32.26 4.79
C THR A 185 2.12 -30.76 5.00
N ALA A 186 2.87 -29.88 4.32
CA ALA A 186 2.65 -28.44 4.38
C ALA A 186 1.34 -28.04 3.69
N PHE A 187 1.06 -28.63 2.52
CA PHE A 187 -0.21 -28.44 1.81
C PHE A 187 -1.40 -28.94 2.63
N GLU A 188 -1.32 -30.16 3.17
CA GLU A 188 -2.37 -30.74 4.01
C GLU A 188 -2.65 -29.91 5.26
N SER A 189 -1.59 -29.41 5.92
CA SER A 189 -1.74 -28.60 7.12
C SER A 189 -2.37 -27.25 6.83
N PHE A 190 -1.90 -26.55 5.79
CA PHE A 190 -2.50 -25.29 5.38
C PHE A 190 -3.97 -25.48 5.00
N TYR A 191 -4.28 -26.50 4.19
CA TYR A 191 -5.64 -26.79 3.74
C TYR A 191 -6.59 -27.09 4.92
N ARG A 192 -6.15 -27.91 5.88
CA ARG A 192 -6.94 -28.23 7.08
C ARG A 192 -7.18 -27.01 7.96
N GLU A 193 -6.14 -26.20 8.20
CA GLU A 193 -6.23 -25.00 9.03
C GLU A 193 -7.06 -23.89 8.38
N ASN A 194 -7.16 -23.88 7.05
CA ASN A 194 -7.85 -22.86 6.27
C ASN A 194 -9.04 -23.43 5.48
N ILE A 195 -9.63 -24.55 5.91
CA ILE A 195 -10.65 -25.29 5.15
C ILE A 195 -11.84 -24.44 4.69
N ASN A 196 -12.19 -23.41 5.48
CA ASN A 196 -13.28 -22.50 5.16
C ASN A 196 -13.01 -21.63 3.93
N GLN A 197 -11.74 -21.34 3.60
CA GLN A 197 -11.37 -20.59 2.38
C GLN A 197 -11.62 -21.40 1.10
N PHE A 198 -11.67 -22.73 1.24
CA PHE A 198 -11.89 -23.65 0.12
C PHE A 198 -13.36 -24.08 -0.01
N LYS A 199 -14.25 -23.64 0.88
CA LYS A 199 -15.68 -23.88 0.75
C LYS A 199 -16.27 -22.94 -0.28
N GLN A 200 -16.85 -23.49 -1.33
CA GLN A 200 -17.64 -22.71 -2.27
C GLN A 200 -18.94 -22.26 -1.60
N GLY A 201 -19.49 -21.14 -2.08
CA GLY A 201 -20.85 -20.75 -1.71
C GLY A 201 -21.86 -21.80 -2.16
N ASP A 202 -23.08 -21.72 -1.62
CA ASP A 202 -24.17 -22.57 -2.09
C ASP A 202 -24.65 -22.09 -3.47
N SER A 203 -25.06 -23.05 -4.30
CA SER A 203 -25.85 -22.76 -5.49
C SER A 203 -27.31 -22.63 -5.07
N VAL A 204 -27.98 -21.55 -5.50
CA VAL A 204 -29.37 -21.27 -5.16
C VAL A 204 -30.15 -20.93 -6.41
N LYS A 205 -31.16 -21.75 -6.73
CA LYS A 205 -32.14 -21.46 -7.77
C LYS A 205 -33.37 -20.84 -7.14
N ILE A 206 -33.75 -19.66 -7.60
CA ILE A 206 -34.92 -18.93 -7.11
C ILE A 206 -35.94 -18.69 -8.23
N GLN A 207 -37.20 -18.55 -7.82
CA GLN A 207 -38.21 -17.82 -8.56
C GLN A 207 -38.37 -16.44 -7.93
N LYS A 208 -38.48 -15.40 -8.76
CA LYS A 208 -38.69 -14.03 -8.31
C LYS A 208 -39.94 -13.45 -8.95
N ILE A 209 -40.79 -12.87 -8.11
CA ILE A 209 -41.85 -11.96 -8.52
C ILE A 209 -41.29 -10.56 -8.39
N SER A 210 -41.39 -9.76 -9.45
CA SER A 210 -40.97 -8.36 -9.43
C SER A 210 -42.10 -7.43 -9.85
N VAL A 211 -42.20 -6.29 -9.16
CA VAL A 211 -43.10 -5.20 -9.51
C VAL A 211 -42.26 -3.93 -9.60
N LYS A 212 -42.06 -3.45 -10.83
CA LYS A 212 -41.24 -2.26 -11.11
C LYS A 212 -41.99 -0.99 -10.78
N TYR A 213 -41.27 0.03 -10.31
CA TYR A 213 -41.79 1.38 -10.18
C TYR A 213 -40.78 2.41 -10.73
N PRO A 214 -41.26 3.46 -11.40
CA PRO A 214 -40.44 4.64 -11.67
C PRO A 214 -40.11 5.35 -10.36
N ASP A 215 -39.06 6.19 -10.36
CA ASP A 215 -38.64 6.98 -9.20
C ASP A 215 -39.62 8.14 -8.92
N GLN A 216 -40.83 7.77 -8.49
CA GLN A 216 -41.96 8.64 -8.17
C GLN A 216 -42.69 8.03 -6.96
N ALA A 217 -42.96 8.85 -5.95
CA ALA A 217 -43.51 8.39 -4.68
C ALA A 217 -44.84 7.63 -4.85
N GLU A 218 -45.82 8.18 -5.60
CA GLU A 218 -47.12 7.51 -5.74
C GLU A 218 -47.02 6.19 -6.53
N ALA A 219 -46.04 6.08 -7.43
CA ALA A 219 -45.84 4.85 -8.20
C ALA A 219 -45.16 3.77 -7.35
N LYS A 220 -44.23 4.16 -6.48
CA LYS A 220 -43.63 3.27 -5.48
C LYS A 220 -44.68 2.73 -4.51
N ASP A 221 -45.52 3.60 -3.94
CA ASP A 221 -46.59 3.20 -3.01
C ASP A 221 -47.55 2.17 -3.66
N LYS A 222 -47.92 2.40 -4.93
CA LYS A 222 -48.76 1.45 -5.67
C LYS A 222 -48.07 0.10 -5.87
N ALA A 223 -46.81 0.10 -6.28
CA ALA A 223 -46.06 -1.14 -6.46
C ALA A 223 -45.88 -1.91 -5.12
N GLU A 224 -45.69 -1.18 -4.02
CA GLU A 224 -45.61 -1.75 -2.68
C GLU A 224 -46.94 -2.40 -2.25
N LEU A 225 -48.07 -1.75 -2.53
CA LEU A 225 -49.40 -2.33 -2.28
C LEU A 225 -49.62 -3.62 -3.07
N VAL A 226 -49.20 -3.64 -4.34
CA VAL A 226 -49.33 -4.83 -5.21
C VAL A 226 -48.50 -5.99 -4.66
N ILE A 227 -47.23 -5.78 -4.32
CA ILE A 227 -46.39 -6.87 -3.81
C ILE A 227 -46.84 -7.35 -2.42
N LYS A 228 -47.36 -6.46 -1.55
CA LYS A 228 -47.96 -6.84 -0.26
C LYS A 228 -49.21 -7.69 -0.44
N ALA A 229 -50.05 -7.36 -1.41
CA ALA A 229 -51.23 -8.17 -1.75
C ALA A 229 -50.84 -9.55 -2.30
N ILE A 230 -49.77 -9.63 -3.09
CA ILE A 230 -49.19 -10.91 -3.56
C ILE A 230 -48.69 -11.74 -2.37
N GLN A 231 -47.87 -11.15 -1.49
CA GLN A 231 -47.34 -11.84 -0.30
C GLN A 231 -48.48 -12.36 0.59
N THR A 232 -49.54 -11.57 0.78
CA THR A 232 -50.72 -11.97 1.57
C THR A 232 -51.44 -13.19 0.96
N ARG A 233 -51.63 -13.20 -0.36
CA ARG A 233 -52.27 -14.32 -1.08
C ARG A 233 -51.46 -15.61 -0.97
N ILE A 234 -50.15 -15.50 -1.18
CA ILE A 234 -49.20 -16.61 -1.01
C ILE A 234 -49.25 -17.15 0.42
N ASN A 235 -49.20 -16.27 1.42
CA ASN A 235 -49.30 -16.65 2.83
C ASN A 235 -50.63 -17.33 3.19
N ASN A 236 -51.70 -17.03 2.43
CA ASN A 236 -53.01 -17.67 2.56
C ASN A 236 -53.14 -18.98 1.75
N GLY A 237 -52.06 -19.45 1.11
CA GLY A 237 -52.00 -20.76 0.45
C GLY A 237 -52.14 -20.73 -1.08
N GLU A 238 -52.17 -19.55 -1.72
CA GLU A 238 -52.06 -19.50 -3.18
C GLU A 238 -50.64 -19.89 -3.65
N ALA A 239 -50.56 -20.52 -4.82
CA ALA A 239 -49.28 -20.89 -5.42
C ALA A 239 -48.47 -19.62 -5.78
N PHE A 240 -47.15 -19.71 -5.65
CA PHE A 240 -46.24 -18.61 -5.99
C PHE A 240 -46.29 -18.31 -7.50
N GLU A 241 -46.39 -19.38 -8.29
CA GLU A 241 -46.38 -19.40 -9.74
C GLU A 241 -47.67 -18.83 -10.36
N SER A 242 -48.76 -18.75 -9.58
CA SER A 242 -50.05 -18.24 -10.05
C SER A 242 -50.20 -16.72 -9.96
N GLN A 243 -49.18 -16.00 -9.49
CA GLN A 243 -49.29 -14.57 -9.18
C GLN A 243 -49.06 -13.63 -10.39
N ASN A 244 -48.77 -14.18 -11.57
CA ASN A 244 -48.59 -13.42 -12.81
C ASN A 244 -49.93 -12.94 -13.41
N LEU A 245 -50.65 -12.13 -12.62
CA LEU A 245 -52.06 -11.79 -12.86
C LEU A 245 -52.23 -10.42 -13.52
N LEU A 246 -51.20 -9.58 -13.49
CA LEU A 246 -51.20 -8.22 -14.04
C LEU A 246 -49.95 -8.00 -14.90
N PRO A 247 -50.03 -7.18 -15.97
CA PRO A 247 -48.89 -6.91 -16.87
C PRO A 247 -47.64 -6.33 -16.19
N GLU A 248 -47.82 -5.65 -15.06
CA GLU A 248 -46.75 -5.05 -14.26
C GLU A 248 -46.01 -6.04 -13.35
N ILE A 249 -46.57 -7.23 -13.16
CA ILE A 249 -45.96 -8.32 -12.39
C ILE A 249 -45.13 -9.16 -13.35
N LYS A 250 -43.86 -9.40 -13.01
CA LYS A 250 -43.02 -10.34 -13.74
C LYS A 250 -42.60 -11.48 -12.84
N LEU A 251 -42.83 -12.70 -13.31
CA LEU A 251 -42.33 -13.93 -12.71
C LEU A 251 -41.14 -14.43 -13.55
N GLU A 252 -39.97 -14.56 -12.93
CA GLU A 252 -38.74 -14.99 -13.59
C GLU A 252 -38.00 -16.00 -12.71
N GLU A 253 -37.19 -16.86 -13.33
CA GLU A 253 -36.23 -17.71 -12.62
C GLU A 253 -34.85 -17.07 -12.65
N GLN A 254 -34.08 -17.29 -11.60
CA GLN A 254 -32.69 -16.88 -11.52
C GLN A 254 -31.90 -17.92 -10.72
N SER A 255 -30.69 -18.22 -11.16
CA SER A 255 -29.77 -19.09 -10.43
C SER A 255 -28.58 -18.26 -9.99
N PHE A 256 -28.19 -18.43 -8.74
CA PHE A 256 -26.99 -17.86 -8.15
C PHE A 256 -25.99 -18.99 -7.98
N GLU A 257 -24.88 -18.90 -8.69
CA GLU A 257 -23.85 -19.94 -8.72
C GLU A 257 -22.56 -19.40 -8.11
N PRO A 258 -21.75 -20.25 -7.43
CA PRO A 258 -20.48 -19.81 -6.85
C PRO A 258 -19.52 -19.20 -7.86
N GLN A 259 -19.56 -19.67 -9.12
CA GLN A 259 -18.70 -19.20 -10.20
C GLN A 259 -19.09 -17.78 -10.68
N THR A 260 -20.35 -17.37 -10.49
CA THR A 260 -20.86 -16.04 -10.88
C THR A 260 -21.04 -15.09 -9.70
N ALA A 261 -20.76 -15.55 -8.47
CA ALA A 261 -21.03 -14.83 -7.22
C ALA A 261 -20.56 -13.36 -7.21
N LYS A 262 -19.40 -13.05 -7.80
CA LYS A 262 -18.91 -11.65 -7.88
C LYS A 262 -19.77 -10.78 -8.79
N ALA A 263 -20.18 -11.29 -9.95
CA ALA A 263 -21.06 -10.57 -10.87
C ALA A 263 -22.47 -10.43 -10.28
N ASP A 264 -22.97 -11.49 -9.65
CA ASP A 264 -24.27 -11.50 -8.98
C ASP A 264 -24.32 -10.53 -7.81
N ALA A 265 -23.29 -10.48 -6.97
CA ALA A 265 -23.20 -9.52 -5.88
C ALA A 265 -23.17 -8.06 -6.36
N MET A 266 -22.64 -7.79 -7.56
CA MET A 266 -22.60 -6.45 -8.14
C MET A 266 -23.97 -6.03 -8.71
N MET A 267 -24.71 -6.98 -9.30
CA MET A 267 -25.99 -6.70 -9.99
C MET A 267 -27.22 -6.86 -9.10
N TRP A 268 -27.15 -7.77 -8.12
CA TRP A 268 -28.30 -8.30 -7.38
C TRP A 268 -28.01 -8.45 -5.89
N ARG A 269 -27.14 -7.61 -5.32
CA ARG A 269 -26.63 -7.75 -3.94
C ARG A 269 -27.70 -8.17 -2.93
N ASP A 270 -28.78 -7.40 -2.82
CA ASP A 270 -29.79 -7.60 -1.78
C ASP A 270 -30.69 -8.82 -2.08
N LEU A 271 -30.86 -9.19 -3.36
CA LEU A 271 -31.55 -10.41 -3.77
C LEU A 271 -30.68 -11.66 -3.52
N LEU A 272 -29.38 -11.57 -3.79
CA LEU A 272 -28.40 -12.63 -3.52
C LEU A 272 -28.33 -12.89 -2.02
N ASP A 273 -28.18 -11.84 -1.21
CA ASP A 273 -28.16 -11.92 0.25
C ASP A 273 -29.43 -12.58 0.81
N ALA A 274 -30.59 -12.21 0.27
CA ALA A 274 -31.86 -12.84 0.66
C ALA A 274 -31.91 -14.31 0.24
N ALA A 275 -31.56 -14.63 -1.02
CA ALA A 275 -31.58 -15.99 -1.55
C ALA A 275 -30.67 -16.94 -0.74
N GLN A 276 -29.48 -16.48 -0.35
CA GLN A 276 -28.51 -17.26 0.44
C GLN A 276 -29.00 -17.59 1.87
N ARG A 277 -30.01 -16.88 2.39
CA ARG A 277 -30.59 -17.12 3.71
C ARG A 277 -31.81 -18.05 3.67
N LEU A 278 -32.35 -18.33 2.49
CA LEU A 278 -33.55 -19.16 2.33
C LEU A 278 -33.21 -20.65 2.27
N GLU A 279 -34.03 -21.46 2.94
CA GLU A 279 -34.11 -22.91 2.71
C GLU A 279 -34.99 -23.23 1.50
N ALA A 280 -34.84 -24.43 0.93
CA ALA A 280 -35.66 -24.85 -0.22
C ALA A 280 -37.16 -24.82 0.13
N GLY A 281 -37.95 -24.17 -0.72
CA GLY A 281 -39.39 -23.93 -0.53
C GLY A 281 -39.72 -22.66 0.26
N GLN A 282 -38.75 -22.05 0.95
CA GLN A 282 -38.97 -20.82 1.73
C GLN A 282 -39.11 -19.60 0.83
N ILE A 283 -39.90 -18.64 1.29
CA ILE A 283 -40.18 -17.37 0.61
C ILE A 283 -39.61 -16.23 1.46
N SER A 284 -39.04 -15.22 0.79
CA SER A 284 -38.46 -14.05 1.45
C SER A 284 -39.51 -13.07 1.98
N GLU A 285 -39.03 -12.14 2.80
CA GLU A 285 -39.68 -10.83 2.97
C GLU A 285 -39.69 -10.04 1.65
N ILE A 286 -40.44 -8.94 1.60
CA ILE A 286 -40.43 -8.01 0.46
C ILE A 286 -39.08 -7.28 0.42
N ILE A 287 -38.45 -7.30 -0.75
CA ILE A 287 -37.15 -6.66 -0.99
C ILE A 287 -37.37 -5.45 -1.90
N ASP A 288 -36.99 -4.26 -1.44
CA ASP A 288 -36.93 -3.04 -2.25
C ASP A 288 -35.53 -2.90 -2.83
N TYR A 289 -35.38 -3.07 -4.14
CA TYR A 289 -34.07 -3.02 -4.78
C TYR A 289 -34.14 -2.53 -6.23
N ASN A 290 -33.24 -1.61 -6.61
CA ASN A 290 -33.04 -1.19 -8.01
C ASN A 290 -34.35 -0.82 -8.76
N GLY A 291 -35.24 -0.05 -8.12
CA GLY A 291 -36.49 0.43 -8.73
C GLY A 291 -37.57 -0.64 -8.89
N ALA A 292 -37.53 -1.71 -8.09
CA ALA A 292 -38.58 -2.72 -8.06
C ALA A 292 -38.70 -3.34 -6.67
N PHE A 293 -39.91 -3.78 -6.35
CA PHE A 293 -40.14 -4.67 -5.22
C PHE A 293 -40.07 -6.12 -5.67
N TYR A 294 -39.47 -6.97 -4.84
CA TYR A 294 -39.34 -8.39 -5.10
C TYR A 294 -39.91 -9.22 -3.96
N LEU A 295 -40.48 -10.36 -4.33
CA LEU A 295 -40.67 -11.51 -3.47
C LEU A 295 -39.92 -12.66 -4.13
N ILE A 296 -39.07 -13.38 -3.40
CA ILE A 296 -38.32 -14.51 -3.95
C ILE A 296 -38.67 -15.80 -3.20
N LYS A 297 -38.75 -16.91 -3.94
CA LYS A 297 -38.92 -18.27 -3.42
C LYS A 297 -37.69 -19.08 -3.79
N CYS A 298 -37.08 -19.71 -2.80
CA CYS A 298 -36.01 -20.67 -3.05
C CYS A 298 -36.62 -21.95 -3.60
N MET A 299 -36.24 -22.32 -4.81
CA MET A 299 -36.72 -23.54 -5.46
C MET A 299 -35.80 -24.71 -5.13
N GLU A 300 -34.50 -24.51 -5.30
CA GLU A 300 -33.48 -25.50 -5.05
C GLU A 300 -32.27 -24.82 -4.41
N ARG A 301 -31.65 -25.52 -3.45
CA ARG A 301 -30.40 -25.12 -2.83
C ARG A 301 -29.47 -26.31 -2.82
N THR A 302 -28.30 -26.15 -3.41
CA THR A 302 -27.25 -27.16 -3.40
C THR A 302 -26.09 -26.62 -2.59
N GLN A 303 -25.72 -27.35 -1.54
CA GLN A 303 -24.60 -26.95 -0.70
C GLN A 303 -23.32 -26.88 -1.52
N GLY A 304 -22.55 -25.81 -1.34
CA GLY A 304 -21.28 -25.63 -2.01
C GLY A 304 -20.31 -26.76 -1.70
N ALA A 305 -19.66 -27.29 -2.74
CA ALA A 305 -18.58 -28.24 -2.55
C ALA A 305 -17.37 -27.56 -1.90
N THR A 306 -16.54 -28.34 -1.21
CA THR A 306 -15.22 -27.88 -0.81
C THR A 306 -14.24 -28.23 -1.93
N ILE A 307 -13.47 -27.25 -2.41
CA ILE A 307 -12.44 -27.43 -3.44
C ILE A 307 -11.45 -28.48 -2.93
N PRO A 308 -11.26 -29.63 -3.62
CA PRO A 308 -10.36 -30.68 -3.18
C PRO A 308 -8.92 -30.17 -3.02
N LEU A 309 -8.16 -30.79 -2.10
CA LEU A 309 -6.76 -30.42 -1.84
C LEU A 309 -5.94 -30.37 -3.13
N ASP A 310 -6.05 -31.36 -4.00
CA ASP A 310 -5.27 -31.43 -5.24
C ASP A 310 -5.52 -30.25 -6.18
N GLU A 311 -6.76 -29.73 -6.23
CA GLU A 311 -7.11 -28.53 -6.98
C GLU A 311 -6.65 -27.24 -6.27
N ALA A 312 -6.59 -27.27 -4.95
CA ALA A 312 -6.16 -26.14 -4.13
C ALA A 312 -4.63 -25.95 -4.07
N LYS A 313 -3.82 -26.95 -4.49
CA LYS A 313 -2.36 -26.95 -4.31
C LYS A 313 -1.66 -25.72 -4.88
N ASP A 314 -2.06 -25.23 -6.05
CA ASP A 314 -1.43 -24.06 -6.67
C ASP A 314 -1.70 -22.78 -5.87
N PHE A 315 -2.93 -22.60 -5.40
CA PHE A 315 -3.29 -21.49 -4.52
C PHE A 315 -2.55 -21.57 -3.18
N ILE A 316 -2.53 -22.75 -2.56
CA ILE A 316 -1.81 -22.96 -1.30
C ILE A 316 -0.31 -22.71 -1.48
N LYS A 317 0.28 -23.13 -2.61
CA LYS A 317 1.69 -22.86 -2.91
C LYS A 317 1.95 -21.36 -2.94
N LEU A 318 1.08 -20.58 -3.60
CA LEU A 318 1.21 -19.13 -3.64
C LEU A 318 1.17 -18.51 -2.23
N GLU A 319 0.20 -18.91 -1.40
CA GLU A 319 0.04 -18.41 -0.02
C GLU A 319 1.22 -18.79 0.89
N LEU A 320 1.68 -20.05 0.81
CA LEU A 320 2.85 -20.49 1.56
C LEU A 320 4.12 -19.75 1.12
N SER A 321 4.28 -19.53 -0.19
CA SER A 321 5.43 -18.79 -0.71
C SER A 321 5.40 -17.31 -0.29
N GLU A 322 4.22 -16.70 -0.25
CA GLU A 322 4.03 -15.34 0.26
C GLU A 322 4.45 -15.23 1.73
N LYS A 323 3.98 -16.18 2.55
CA LYS A 323 4.28 -16.23 3.97
C LYS A 323 5.77 -16.43 4.22
N GLU A 324 6.40 -17.36 3.51
CA GLU A 324 7.82 -17.64 3.65
C GLU A 324 8.69 -16.47 3.18
N TYR A 325 8.32 -15.81 2.07
CA TYR A 325 8.99 -14.59 1.60
C TYR A 325 8.95 -13.49 2.67
N LYS A 326 7.77 -13.21 3.25
CA LYS A 326 7.63 -12.20 4.31
C LYS A 326 8.46 -12.54 5.55
N ASN A 327 8.43 -13.80 5.98
CA ASN A 327 9.17 -14.24 7.16
C ASN A 327 10.68 -14.17 6.95
N SER A 328 11.18 -14.68 5.82
CA SER A 328 12.60 -14.66 5.48
C SER A 328 13.13 -13.23 5.32
N LEU A 329 12.37 -12.34 4.66
CA LEU A 329 12.72 -10.94 4.54
C LEU A 329 12.73 -10.22 5.89
N ALA A 330 11.70 -10.41 6.71
CA ALA A 330 11.63 -9.82 8.06
C ALA A 330 12.81 -10.27 8.93
N LYS A 331 13.18 -11.56 8.85
CA LYS A 331 14.37 -12.07 9.53
C LYS A 331 15.65 -11.42 9.01
N ARG A 332 15.83 -11.33 7.68
CA ARG A 332 17.03 -10.69 7.11
C ARG A 332 17.15 -9.22 7.51
N ILE A 333 16.03 -8.50 7.59
CA ILE A 333 15.99 -7.12 8.08
C ILE A 333 16.38 -7.04 9.56
N ALA A 334 15.84 -7.92 10.41
CA ALA A 334 16.17 -7.95 11.83
C ALA A 334 17.65 -8.31 12.09
N ASP A 335 18.23 -9.15 11.24
CA ASP A 335 19.63 -9.59 11.32
C ASP A 335 20.60 -8.59 10.64
N ALA A 336 20.08 -7.55 9.96
CA ALA A 336 20.90 -6.61 9.20
C ALA A 336 21.83 -5.77 10.11
N GLN A 337 23.09 -5.64 9.72
CA GLN A 337 24.06 -4.83 10.45
C GLN A 337 23.95 -3.37 10.03
N VAL A 338 23.42 -2.53 10.91
CA VAL A 338 23.27 -1.09 10.67
C VAL A 338 24.34 -0.31 11.43
N VAL A 339 25.21 0.39 10.70
CA VAL A 339 26.26 1.24 11.25
C VAL A 339 26.00 2.70 10.85
N ILE A 340 25.48 3.49 11.79
CA ILE A 340 25.12 4.89 11.55
C ILE A 340 26.35 5.79 11.69
N ASN A 341 26.52 6.73 10.77
CA ASN A 341 27.45 7.84 10.91
C ASN A 341 26.78 8.98 11.68
N ASP A 342 26.90 8.97 13.01
CA ASP A 342 26.24 9.93 13.89
C ASP A 342 26.45 11.38 13.49
N LYS A 343 27.66 11.73 13.01
CA LYS A 343 27.98 13.11 12.61
C LYS A 343 27.18 13.57 11.40
N VAL A 344 26.98 12.69 10.42
CA VAL A 344 26.19 13.01 9.21
C VAL A 344 24.71 12.92 9.54
N TYR A 345 24.29 11.85 10.21
CA TYR A 345 22.89 11.64 10.60
C TYR A 345 22.34 12.78 11.46
N GLN A 346 23.10 13.28 12.45
CA GLN A 346 22.66 14.41 13.29
C GLN A 346 22.56 15.73 12.51
N LYS A 347 23.39 15.94 11.49
CA LYS A 347 23.37 17.14 10.64
C LYS A 347 22.21 17.15 9.64
N MET A 348 21.55 16.01 9.40
CA MET A 348 20.30 15.96 8.63
C MET A 348 19.19 16.63 9.43
N ASP A 349 18.80 17.83 9.00
CA ASP A 349 17.79 18.69 9.64
C ASP A 349 16.52 18.84 8.79
N GLU A 350 15.64 19.74 9.18
CA GLU A 350 14.36 19.99 8.51
C GLU A 350 14.47 20.41 7.03
N ARG A 351 15.63 20.87 6.55
CA ARG A 351 15.81 21.26 5.13
C ARG A 351 15.65 20.09 4.17
N TYR A 352 15.79 18.86 4.65
CA TYR A 352 15.65 17.64 3.85
C TYR A 352 14.21 17.10 3.80
N VAL A 353 13.29 17.73 4.52
CA VAL A 353 11.87 17.33 4.57
C VAL A 353 10.91 18.45 4.17
N ARG A 354 11.40 19.69 4.00
CA ARG A 354 10.60 20.83 3.53
C ARG A 354 10.36 20.78 2.03
#